data_AF-A0AAV7Z419-F1
#
_entry.id   AF-A0AAV7Z419-F1
#
_cell.length_a   1.000
_cell.length_b   1.000
_cell.length_c   1.000
_cell.angle_alpha   90.00
_cell.angle_beta   90.00
_cell.angle_gamma   90.00
#
_symmetry.space_group_name_H-M   'P 1'
#
loop_
_entity.id
_entity.type
_entity.pdbx_description
1 polymer ?
#
loop_
_entity_poly.entity_id
_entity_poly.type
_entity_poly.pdbx_seq_one_letter_code
_entity_poly.pdbx_strand_id
1 'polypeptide(L)'
;MSSEGYSSPKVTKKQKKKPRKKKKRKRDPNMPKRPKNAFFLFSADVRPKLYKKGMRMADFIKIAGKEWVNVSEEDKKRYQEKCEINKQEYKIAIEEYRKNHPVELEPSSSESETSSSEEEERQLRRREQLKKRERQKRREKKRRYLKELKRRKKLKALKKRNNKSPSRHSSSRRHSKSSRKDRDRDREKYREKSKHHKKRETSSEESSSDFSTDSSESSETSFSSD
;
A
#
# COMPACT_ATOMS: atom_id res chain seq x y z
N MET A 1 -50.89 -24.75 -20.38
CA MET A 1 -50.10 -23.63 -19.80
C MET A 1 -50.48 -23.52 -18.33
N SER A 2 -49.70 -24.06 -17.41
CA SER A 2 -49.72 -23.66 -15.99
C SER A 2 -48.33 -23.86 -15.41
N SER A 3 -47.83 -22.76 -14.87
CA SER A 3 -46.45 -22.46 -14.55
C SER A 3 -46.00 -23.10 -13.23
N GLU A 4 -44.90 -23.84 -13.28
CA GLU A 4 -44.11 -24.22 -12.10
C GLU A 4 -43.53 -22.96 -11.43
N GLY A 5 -44.04 -22.65 -10.24
CA GLY A 5 -43.58 -21.55 -9.41
C GLY A 5 -42.25 -21.90 -8.73
N TYR A 6 -41.15 -21.39 -9.29
CA TYR A 6 -39.83 -21.41 -8.66
C TYR A 6 -39.84 -20.59 -7.34
N SER A 7 -39.78 -21.30 -6.21
CA SER A 7 -39.54 -20.71 -4.88
C SER A 7 -38.06 -20.33 -4.75
N SER A 8 -37.77 -19.04 -4.83
CA SER A 8 -36.42 -18.49 -4.72
C SER A 8 -35.95 -18.43 -3.24
N PRO A 9 -34.77 -18.97 -2.88
CA PRO A 9 -34.32 -19.03 -1.49
C PRO A 9 -33.91 -17.64 -0.95
N LYS A 10 -34.50 -17.26 0.19
CA LYS A 10 -34.20 -16.02 0.90
C LYS A 10 -32.78 -16.04 1.47
N VAL A 11 -31.89 -15.23 0.88
CA VAL A 11 -30.54 -14.96 1.41
C VAL A 11 -30.66 -14.12 2.70
N THR A 12 -30.52 -14.78 3.85
CA THR A 12 -30.47 -14.11 5.16
C THR A 12 -29.13 -13.39 5.34
N LYS A 13 -29.15 -12.05 5.33
CA LYS A 13 -28.00 -11.21 5.69
C LYS A 13 -27.60 -11.49 7.15
N LYS A 14 -26.50 -12.23 7.36
CA LYS A 14 -25.84 -12.41 8.67
C LYS A 14 -25.54 -11.04 9.29
N GLN A 15 -26.29 -10.70 10.35
CA GLN A 15 -26.07 -9.51 11.15
C GLN A 15 -24.75 -9.65 11.93
N LYS A 16 -23.75 -8.81 11.62
CA LYS A 16 -22.52 -8.70 12.40
C LYS A 16 -22.87 -8.14 13.79
N LYS A 17 -22.75 -8.97 14.83
CA LYS A 17 -22.91 -8.54 16.24
C LYS A 17 -21.90 -7.45 16.57
N LYS A 18 -22.37 -6.29 17.05
CA LYS A 18 -21.52 -5.19 17.53
C LYS A 18 -20.79 -5.64 18.81
N PRO A 19 -19.48 -5.36 18.97
CA PRO A 19 -18.76 -5.73 20.17
C PRO A 19 -19.34 -5.01 21.40
N ARG A 20 -19.56 -5.78 22.48
CA ARG A 20 -20.00 -5.26 23.78
C ARG A 20 -18.98 -4.25 24.29
N LYS A 21 -19.41 -3.00 24.57
CA LYS A 21 -18.56 -1.96 25.15
C LYS A 21 -18.10 -2.39 26.54
N LYS A 22 -16.79 -2.58 26.75
CA LYS A 22 -16.20 -2.82 28.08
C LYS A 22 -16.58 -1.67 29.02
N LYS A 23 -17.01 -1.98 30.26
CA LYS A 23 -17.26 -0.98 31.31
C LYS A 23 -15.96 -0.22 31.56
N LYS A 24 -15.96 1.10 31.42
CA LYS A 24 -14.79 1.94 31.71
C LYS A 24 -14.48 1.86 33.21
N ARG A 25 -13.22 1.58 33.57
CA ARG A 25 -12.74 1.67 34.96
C ARG A 25 -13.05 3.08 35.49
N LYS A 26 -13.47 3.20 36.76
CA LYS A 26 -13.69 4.50 37.40
C LYS A 26 -12.35 5.24 37.37
N ARG A 27 -12.33 6.45 36.79
CA ARG A 27 -11.14 7.30 36.80
C ARG A 27 -10.94 7.87 38.20
N ASP A 28 -9.69 7.98 38.62
CA ASP A 28 -9.34 8.60 39.90
C ASP A 28 -9.89 10.04 39.93
N PRO A 29 -10.58 10.45 41.02
CA PRO A 29 -11.15 11.79 41.12
C PRO A 29 -10.12 12.92 41.02
N ASN A 30 -8.88 12.63 41.43
CA ASN A 30 -7.78 13.60 41.46
C ASN A 30 -7.01 13.68 40.14
N MET A 31 -7.27 12.79 39.18
CA MET A 31 -6.61 12.85 37.88
C MET A 31 -7.11 14.07 37.09
N PRO A 32 -6.21 14.97 36.63
CA PRO A 32 -6.57 16.08 35.77
C PRO A 32 -7.43 15.63 34.59
N LYS A 33 -8.47 16.38 34.28
CA LYS A 33 -9.39 16.06 33.16
C LYS A 33 -8.79 16.54 31.85
N ARG A 34 -8.98 15.76 30.77
CA ARG A 34 -8.51 16.11 29.42
C ARG A 34 -8.97 17.53 29.02
N PRO A 35 -8.08 18.34 28.40
CA PRO A 35 -8.41 19.69 27.99
C PRO A 35 -9.46 19.66 26.86
N LYS A 36 -10.31 20.69 26.82
CA LYS A 36 -11.35 20.84 25.79
C LYS A 36 -10.72 21.42 24.52
N ASN A 37 -11.14 20.91 23.35
CA ASN A 37 -10.73 21.47 22.07
C ASN A 37 -11.48 22.79 21.74
N ALA A 38 -11.02 23.52 20.73
CA ALA A 38 -11.61 24.79 20.30
C ALA A 38 -13.13 24.70 20.07
N PHE A 39 -13.61 23.65 19.39
CA PHE A 39 -15.04 23.44 19.16
C PHE A 39 -15.83 23.15 20.46
N PHE A 40 -15.26 22.41 21.41
CA PHE A 40 -15.89 22.14 22.70
C PHE A 40 -15.96 23.38 23.59
N LEU A 41 -14.97 24.28 23.49
CA LEU A 41 -15.02 25.59 24.14
C LEU A 41 -16.12 26.46 23.52
N PHE A 42 -16.13 26.60 22.20
CA PHE A 42 -17.17 27.31 21.46
C PHE A 42 -18.58 26.76 21.75
N SER A 43 -18.77 25.45 21.63
CA SER A 43 -20.07 24.83 21.88
C SER A 43 -20.49 24.95 23.35
N ALA A 44 -19.58 25.06 24.31
CA ALA A 44 -19.93 25.37 25.70
C ALA A 44 -20.51 26.78 25.83
N ASP A 45 -19.93 27.77 25.15
CA ASP A 45 -20.39 29.17 25.15
C ASP A 45 -21.73 29.33 24.40
N VAL A 46 -21.93 28.54 23.35
CA VAL A 46 -23.14 28.59 22.51
C VAL A 46 -24.27 27.73 23.07
N ARG A 47 -23.96 26.71 23.87
CA ARG A 47 -24.96 25.84 24.51
C ARG A 47 -26.04 26.61 25.25
N PRO A 48 -25.78 27.59 26.13
CA PRO A 48 -26.86 28.33 26.78
C PRO A 48 -27.76 29.10 25.81
N LYS A 49 -27.25 29.48 24.63
CA LYS A 49 -28.00 30.25 23.62
C LYS A 49 -28.88 29.37 22.74
N LEU A 50 -28.37 28.21 22.32
CA LEU A 50 -29.04 27.35 21.34
C LEU A 50 -29.72 26.11 21.96
N TYR A 51 -29.32 25.70 23.16
CA TYR A 51 -29.87 24.52 23.81
C TYR A 51 -31.21 24.83 24.49
N LYS A 52 -32.30 24.33 23.92
CA LYS A 52 -33.65 24.43 24.48
C LYS A 52 -33.97 23.20 25.33
N LYS A 53 -34.69 23.39 26.46
CA LYS A 53 -35.15 22.30 27.32
C LYS A 53 -36.09 21.39 26.50
N GLY A 54 -35.71 20.12 26.33
CA GLY A 54 -36.42 19.16 25.47
C GLY A 54 -35.74 18.87 24.12
N MET A 55 -34.72 19.63 23.72
CA MET A 55 -33.93 19.34 22.52
C MET A 55 -32.99 18.15 22.75
N ARG A 56 -32.90 17.24 21.76
CA ARG A 56 -31.91 16.16 21.79
C ARG A 56 -30.51 16.74 21.63
N MET A 57 -29.57 16.26 22.44
CA MET A 57 -28.16 16.68 22.37
C MET A 57 -27.56 16.52 20.96
N ALA A 58 -27.96 15.47 20.24
CA ALA A 58 -27.51 15.24 18.87
C ALA A 58 -27.91 16.37 17.91
N ASP A 59 -29.09 16.95 18.09
CA ASP A 59 -29.58 18.02 17.22
C ASP A 59 -28.90 19.35 17.56
N PHE A 60 -28.65 19.61 18.85
CA PHE A 60 -27.80 20.72 19.28
C PHE A 60 -26.39 20.64 18.66
N ILE A 61 -25.73 19.47 18.72
CA ILE A 61 -24.38 19.30 18.16
C ILE A 61 -24.36 19.56 16.65
N LYS A 62 -25.39 19.12 15.91
CA LYS A 62 -25.51 19.40 14.48
C LYS A 62 -25.62 20.91 14.20
N ILE A 63 -26.44 21.63 14.98
CA ILE A 63 -26.60 23.07 14.83
C ILE A 63 -25.30 23.77 15.18
N ALA A 64 -24.69 23.46 16.32
CA ALA A 64 -23.41 24.03 16.74
C ALA A 64 -22.28 23.75 15.74
N GLY A 65 -22.27 22.58 15.09
CA GLY A 65 -21.32 22.25 14.03
C GLY A 65 -21.46 23.13 12.79
N LYS A 66 -22.70 23.48 12.40
CA LYS A 66 -22.95 24.43 11.30
C LYS A 66 -22.49 25.83 11.66
N GLU A 67 -22.85 26.29 12.86
CA GLU A 67 -22.39 27.59 13.38
C GLU A 67 -20.86 27.67 13.39
N TRP A 68 -20.17 26.64 13.88
CA TRP A 68 -18.71 26.62 13.92
C TRP A 68 -18.05 26.79 12.55
N VAL A 69 -18.63 26.26 11.48
CA VAL A 69 -18.11 26.47 10.12
C VAL A 69 -18.27 27.93 9.71
N ASN A 70 -19.37 28.57 10.09
CA ASN A 70 -19.72 29.95 9.76
C ASN A 70 -19.05 31.00 10.67
N VAL A 71 -18.50 30.61 11.82
CA VAL A 71 -17.76 31.50 12.73
C VAL A 71 -16.55 32.11 12.00
N SER A 72 -16.27 33.38 12.30
CA SER A 72 -15.13 34.12 11.76
C SER A 72 -13.79 33.42 12.03
N GLU A 73 -12.80 33.64 11.18
CA GLU A 73 -11.47 33.07 11.39
C GLU A 73 -10.80 33.64 12.66
N GLU A 74 -11.11 34.89 13.00
CA GLU A 74 -10.60 35.55 14.21
C GLU A 74 -11.13 34.89 15.48
N ASP A 75 -12.44 34.63 15.56
CA ASP A 75 -13.03 33.92 16.69
C ASP A 75 -12.53 32.48 16.77
N LYS A 76 -12.40 31.79 15.62
CA LYS A 76 -11.80 30.44 15.57
C LYS A 76 -10.39 30.44 16.14
N LYS A 77 -9.55 31.42 15.78
CA LYS A 77 -8.19 31.59 16.31
C LYS A 77 -8.21 31.83 17.82
N ARG A 78 -9.07 32.71 18.32
CA ARG A 78 -9.24 32.95 19.77
C ARG A 78 -9.57 31.65 20.53
N TYR A 79 -10.43 30.79 19.98
CA TYR A 79 -10.73 29.49 20.59
C TYR A 79 -9.59 28.47 20.47
N GLN A 80 -8.77 28.54 19.40
CA GLN A 80 -7.57 27.73 19.25
C GLN A 80 -6.49 28.13 20.28
N GLU A 81 -6.27 29.43 20.48
CA GLU A 81 -5.33 29.93 21.51
C GLU A 81 -5.75 29.49 22.91
N LYS A 82 -7.03 29.64 23.27
CA LYS A 82 -7.57 29.11 24.53
C LYS A 82 -7.39 27.59 24.67
N CYS A 83 -7.51 26.85 23.57
CA CYS A 83 -7.28 25.41 23.55
C CYS A 83 -5.81 25.09 23.84
N GLU A 84 -4.87 25.86 23.29
CA GLU A 84 -3.44 25.65 23.50
C GLU A 84 -3.03 25.97 24.94
N ILE A 85 -3.56 27.06 25.51
CA ILE A 85 -3.36 27.40 26.94
C ILE A 85 -3.88 26.27 27.84
N ASN A 86 -5.13 25.83 27.65
CA ASN A 86 -5.70 24.72 28.43
C ASN A 86 -4.88 23.42 28.29
N LYS A 87 -4.28 23.20 27.11
CA LYS A 87 -3.42 22.03 26.85
C LYS A 87 -2.12 22.13 27.63
N GLN A 88 -1.52 23.31 27.71
CA GLN A 88 -0.31 23.57 28.50
C GLN A 88 -0.58 23.42 30.01
N GLU A 89 -1.65 24.01 30.52
CA GLU A 89 -2.06 23.86 31.93
C GLU A 89 -2.30 22.39 32.29
N TYR A 90 -2.98 21.64 31.40
CA TYR A 90 -3.19 20.21 31.60
C TYR A 90 -1.89 19.42 31.64
N LYS A 91 -0.90 19.76 30.81
CA LYS A 91 0.42 19.11 30.82
C LYS A 91 1.13 19.30 32.16
N ILE A 92 1.10 20.52 32.69
CA ILE A 92 1.69 20.82 34.01
C ILE A 92 0.95 20.03 35.10
N ALA A 93 -0.38 20.11 35.11
CA ALA A 93 -1.20 19.43 36.12
C ALA A 93 -1.04 17.89 36.08
N ILE A 94 -0.92 17.28 34.89
CA ILE A 94 -0.74 15.83 34.77
C ILE A 94 0.68 15.40 35.17
N GLU A 95 1.69 16.24 34.93
CA GLU A 95 3.06 16.00 35.40
C GLU A 95 3.14 16.05 36.93
N GLU A 96 2.52 17.03 37.57
CA GLU A 96 2.40 17.11 39.03
C GLU A 96 1.63 15.91 39.60
N TYR A 97 0.51 15.55 38.99
CA TYR A 97 -0.27 14.38 39.40
C TYR A 97 0.55 13.08 39.29
N ARG A 98 1.34 12.92 38.22
CA ARG A 98 2.24 11.77 38.04
C ARG A 98 3.33 11.71 39.11
N LYS A 99 3.91 12.85 39.48
CA LYS A 99 4.93 12.92 40.54
C LYS A 99 4.35 12.50 41.90
N ASN A 100 3.11 12.90 42.19
CA ASN A 100 2.46 12.66 43.48
C ASN A 100 1.72 11.31 43.57
N HIS A 101 1.60 10.57 42.46
CA HIS A 101 0.87 9.30 42.40
C HIS A 101 1.66 8.28 41.57
N PRO A 102 2.74 7.69 42.11
CA PRO A 102 3.64 6.78 41.40
C PRO A 102 3.04 5.38 41.13
N VAL A 103 1.76 5.15 41.47
CA VAL A 103 1.04 3.95 41.01
C VAL A 103 1.08 3.96 39.50
N GLU A 104 1.68 2.92 38.93
CA GLU A 104 1.84 2.66 37.50
C GLU A 104 0.49 2.79 36.79
N LEU A 105 0.18 4.03 36.43
CA LEU A 105 -0.95 4.40 35.60
C LEU A 105 -0.56 3.95 34.20
N GLU A 106 -0.74 2.65 33.95
CA GLU A 106 -0.90 2.08 32.63
C GLU A 106 -1.69 3.09 31.79
N PRO A 107 -1.03 3.72 30.80
CA PRO A 107 -1.54 4.94 30.23
C PRO A 107 -2.76 4.62 29.38
N SER A 108 -3.95 4.76 29.98
CA SER A 108 -5.15 5.18 29.26
C SER A 108 -4.97 6.58 28.62
N SER A 109 -3.80 7.21 28.86
CA SER A 109 -3.24 8.38 28.20
C SER A 109 -2.47 8.07 26.90
N SER A 110 -2.27 6.79 26.54
CA SER A 110 -1.64 6.36 25.27
C SER A 110 -2.68 6.25 24.15
N GLU A 111 -3.66 7.15 24.09
CA GLU A 111 -4.59 7.27 22.95
C GLU A 111 -4.57 8.66 22.30
N SER A 112 -3.92 9.67 22.89
CA SER A 112 -3.84 11.00 22.27
C SER A 112 -2.49 11.27 21.60
N GLU A 113 -1.38 10.84 22.19
CA GLU A 113 -0.04 10.92 21.57
C GLU A 113 0.14 9.82 20.52
N THR A 114 -0.32 8.60 20.80
CA THR A 114 -0.41 7.50 19.82
C THR A 114 -1.38 7.81 18.69
N SER A 115 -2.54 8.43 18.95
CA SER A 115 -3.47 8.80 17.87
C SER A 115 -2.89 9.91 16.98
N SER A 116 -2.07 10.82 17.53
CA SER A 116 -1.36 11.82 16.71
C SER A 116 -0.27 11.17 15.87
N SER A 117 0.52 10.26 16.46
CA SER A 117 1.57 9.51 15.76
C SER A 117 1.02 8.54 14.70
N GLU A 118 -0.07 7.83 15.00
CA GLU A 118 -0.79 6.96 14.05
C GLU A 118 -1.41 7.74 12.90
N GLU A 119 -1.88 8.96 13.17
CA GLU A 119 -2.43 9.84 12.14
C GLU A 119 -1.34 10.35 11.21
N GLU A 120 -0.18 10.74 11.75
CA GLU A 120 1.01 11.07 10.95
C GLU A 120 1.50 9.88 10.11
N GLU A 121 1.56 8.68 10.68
CA GLU A 121 1.93 7.46 9.96
C GLU A 121 0.92 7.14 8.84
N ARG A 122 -0.38 7.34 9.11
CA ARG A 122 -1.44 7.19 8.10
C ARG A 122 -1.29 8.21 6.97
N GLN A 123 -0.95 9.46 7.28
CA GLN A 123 -0.69 10.49 6.27
C GLN A 123 0.56 10.16 5.44
N LEU A 124 1.63 9.66 6.07
CA LEU A 124 2.84 9.21 5.39
C LEU A 124 2.54 8.06 4.42
N ARG A 125 1.83 7.02 4.87
CA ARG A 125 1.38 5.89 4.04
C ARG A 125 0.55 6.38 2.85
N ARG A 126 -0.35 7.35 3.05
CA ARG A 126 -1.15 7.96 1.96
C ARG A 126 -0.26 8.68 0.95
N ARG A 127 0.71 9.47 1.41
CA ARG A 127 1.66 10.20 0.56
C ARG A 127 2.54 9.24 -0.24
N GLU A 128 3.01 8.16 0.36
CA GLU A 128 3.78 7.11 -0.33
C GLU A 128 2.96 6.39 -1.41
N GLN A 129 1.69 6.07 -1.12
CA GLN A 129 0.79 5.48 -2.11
C GLN A 129 0.60 6.40 -3.32
N LEU A 130 0.47 7.71 -3.10
CA LEU A 130 0.40 8.69 -4.19
C LEU A 130 1.68 8.69 -5.03
N LYS A 131 2.87 8.76 -4.39
CA LYS A 131 4.16 8.69 -5.09
C LYS A 131 4.31 7.39 -5.90
N LYS A 132 3.89 6.23 -5.35
CA LYS A 132 3.90 4.94 -6.07
C LYS A 132 3.00 4.97 -7.30
N ARG A 133 1.77 5.51 -7.18
CA ARG A 133 0.83 5.66 -8.31
C ARG A 133 1.38 6.58 -9.40
N GLU A 134 2.03 7.68 -9.03
CA GLU A 134 2.66 8.58 -10.02
C GLU A 134 3.83 7.92 -10.74
N ARG A 135 4.69 7.19 -10.02
CA ARG A 135 5.78 6.41 -10.62
C ARG A 135 5.23 5.39 -11.63
N GLN A 136 4.12 4.73 -11.31
CA GLN A 136 3.45 3.80 -12.22
C GLN A 136 2.90 4.51 -13.46
N LYS A 137 2.19 5.64 -13.30
CA LYS A 137 1.71 6.46 -14.43
C LYS A 137 2.86 6.90 -15.35
N ARG A 138 4.00 7.31 -14.80
CA ARG A 138 5.21 7.67 -15.59
C ARG A 138 5.74 6.47 -16.39
N ARG A 139 5.82 5.28 -15.76
CA ARG A 139 6.26 4.04 -16.44
C ARG A 139 5.30 3.67 -17.58
N GLU A 140 3.99 3.75 -17.34
CA GLU A 140 2.98 3.48 -18.37
C GLU A 140 3.02 4.49 -19.52
N LYS A 141 3.15 5.78 -19.22
CA LYS A 141 3.33 6.83 -20.23
C LYS A 141 4.57 6.57 -21.09
N LYS A 142 5.71 6.21 -20.48
CA LYS A 142 6.93 5.82 -21.19
C LYS A 142 6.71 4.59 -22.06
N ARG A 143 6.01 3.56 -21.56
CA ARG A 143 5.66 2.35 -22.32
C ARG A 143 4.79 2.67 -23.53
N ARG A 144 3.77 3.52 -23.37
CA ARG A 144 2.90 3.97 -24.48
C ARG A 144 3.70 4.73 -25.53
N TYR A 145 4.54 5.68 -25.11
CA TYR A 145 5.43 6.44 -26.00
C TYR A 145 6.34 5.52 -26.82
N LEU A 146 6.98 4.53 -26.18
CA LEU A 146 7.84 3.57 -26.87
C LEU A 146 7.06 2.70 -27.88
N LYS A 147 5.83 2.30 -27.55
CA LYS A 147 4.95 1.58 -28.49
C LYS A 147 4.62 2.44 -29.71
N GLU A 148 4.27 3.70 -29.50
CA GLU A 148 3.98 4.67 -30.57
C GLU A 148 5.21 4.86 -31.48
N LEU A 149 6.39 4.99 -30.89
CA LEU A 149 7.66 5.13 -31.60
C LEU A 149 7.95 3.92 -32.51
N LYS A 150 7.77 2.70 -31.98
CA LYS A 150 7.90 1.46 -32.75
C LYS A 150 6.87 1.40 -33.88
N ARG A 151 5.61 1.77 -33.62
CA ARG A 151 4.54 1.83 -34.64
C ARG A 151 4.90 2.81 -35.75
N ARG A 152 5.36 4.01 -35.40
CA ARG A 152 5.79 5.04 -36.35
C ARG A 152 6.95 4.56 -37.22
N LYS A 153 7.96 3.91 -36.64
CA LYS A 153 9.07 3.31 -37.40
C LYS A 153 8.58 2.23 -38.37
N LYS A 154 7.69 1.33 -37.93
CA LYS A 154 7.10 0.29 -38.79
C LYS A 154 6.30 0.89 -39.95
N LEU A 155 5.47 1.90 -39.68
CA LEU A 155 4.69 2.61 -40.70
C LEU A 155 5.59 3.30 -41.73
N LYS A 156 6.68 3.94 -41.30
CA LYS A 156 7.67 4.53 -42.22
C LYS A 156 8.32 3.47 -43.12
N ALA A 157 8.68 2.31 -42.57
CA ALA A 157 9.25 1.21 -43.34
C ALA A 157 8.25 0.62 -44.36
N LEU A 158 6.98 0.49 -43.97
CA LEU A 158 5.90 0.04 -44.86
C LEU A 158 5.65 1.03 -46.01
N LYS A 159 5.59 2.33 -45.72
CA LYS A 159 5.48 3.37 -46.75
C LYS A 159 6.66 3.35 -47.72
N LYS A 160 7.89 3.16 -47.21
CA LYS A 160 9.08 3.01 -48.05
C LYS A 160 9.01 1.77 -48.96
N ARG A 161 8.42 0.67 -48.49
CA ARG A 161 8.21 -0.55 -49.29
C ARG A 161 7.12 -0.37 -50.35
N ASN A 162 5.99 0.25 -50.03
CA ASN A 162 4.92 0.50 -51.01
C ASN A 162 5.30 1.54 -52.07
N ASN A 163 6.12 2.53 -51.74
CA ASN A 163 6.67 3.47 -52.72
C ASN A 163 7.87 2.89 -53.50
N LYS A 164 8.23 1.62 -53.25
CA LYS A 164 9.25 0.85 -53.95
C LYS A 164 8.58 -0.32 -54.69
N SER A 165 7.53 -0.04 -55.45
CA SER A 165 7.04 -0.98 -56.46
C SER A 165 8.08 -1.13 -57.57
N PRO A 166 8.33 -2.36 -58.08
CA PRO A 166 9.37 -2.60 -59.07
C PRO A 166 8.94 -2.08 -60.44
N SER A 167 9.83 -1.32 -61.08
CA SER A 167 9.80 -1.18 -62.54
C SER A 167 9.83 -2.60 -63.14
N ARG A 168 8.75 -2.98 -63.82
CA ARG A 168 8.68 -4.21 -64.60
C ARG A 168 9.54 -3.99 -65.84
N HIS A 169 10.75 -4.54 -65.85
CA HIS A 169 11.41 -4.98 -67.08
C HIS A 169 11.51 -6.50 -67.00
N SER A 170 10.76 -7.16 -67.88
CA SER A 170 10.81 -8.58 -68.10
C SER A 170 12.18 -8.97 -68.64
N SER A 171 12.98 -9.67 -67.85
CA SER A 171 14.11 -10.43 -68.38
C SER A 171 14.18 -11.81 -67.72
N SER A 172 13.86 -12.79 -68.57
CA SER A 172 14.12 -14.22 -68.43
C SER A 172 15.48 -14.50 -67.76
N ARG A 173 15.49 -15.31 -66.68
CA ARG A 173 16.72 -16.00 -66.26
C ARG A 173 16.46 -17.28 -65.46
N ARG A 174 16.42 -18.38 -66.22
CA ARG A 174 16.91 -19.75 -65.98
C ARG A 174 17.09 -20.24 -64.52
N HIS A 175 16.41 -21.35 -64.20
CA HIS A 175 16.68 -22.19 -63.04
C HIS A 175 18.10 -22.78 -63.06
N SER A 176 18.89 -22.55 -62.01
CA SER A 176 20.08 -23.35 -61.70
C SER A 176 19.85 -24.17 -60.42
N LYS A 177 19.94 -25.49 -60.58
CA LYS A 177 19.87 -26.48 -59.51
C LYS A 177 21.18 -26.47 -58.71
N SER A 178 21.33 -25.60 -57.72
CA SER A 178 22.51 -25.62 -56.83
C SER A 178 22.19 -25.55 -55.32
N SER A 179 20.93 -25.50 -54.91
CA SER A 179 20.57 -25.28 -53.49
C SER A 179 20.37 -26.55 -52.64
N ARG A 180 20.44 -27.77 -53.20
CA ARG A 180 20.11 -29.00 -52.44
C ARG A 180 21.32 -29.59 -51.69
N LYS A 181 22.53 -29.59 -52.28
CA LYS A 181 23.72 -30.18 -51.64
C LYS A 181 24.24 -29.40 -50.43
N ASP A 182 24.06 -28.07 -50.39
CA ASP A 182 24.56 -27.28 -49.26
C ASP A 182 23.68 -27.37 -48.00
N ARG A 183 22.38 -27.65 -48.14
CA ARG A 183 21.48 -27.82 -46.98
C ARG A 183 21.67 -29.14 -46.27
N ASP A 184 22.03 -30.20 -47.00
CA ASP A 184 22.24 -31.52 -46.39
C ASP A 184 23.55 -31.56 -45.59
N ARG A 185 24.58 -30.83 -46.03
CA ARG A 185 25.87 -30.71 -45.32
C ARG A 185 25.75 -30.06 -43.94
N ASP A 186 24.92 -29.02 -43.81
CA ASP A 186 24.70 -28.34 -42.52
C ASP A 186 23.83 -29.16 -41.57
N ARG A 187 22.93 -30.00 -42.10
CA ARG A 187 22.05 -30.86 -41.30
C ARG A 187 22.83 -32.00 -40.64
N GLU A 188 23.81 -32.56 -41.33
CA GLU A 188 24.67 -33.63 -40.82
C GLU A 188 25.62 -33.13 -39.72
N LYS A 189 26.17 -31.91 -39.90
CA LYS A 189 27.02 -31.24 -38.90
C LYS A 189 26.29 -31.01 -37.56
N TYR A 190 25.00 -30.71 -37.60
CA TYR A 190 24.19 -30.52 -36.38
C TYR A 190 23.84 -31.85 -35.70
N ARG A 191 23.65 -32.92 -36.47
CA ARG A 191 23.35 -34.27 -35.96
C ARG A 191 24.55 -34.90 -35.24
N GLU A 192 25.77 -34.70 -35.75
CA GLU A 192 27.03 -35.08 -35.10
C GLU A 192 27.22 -34.36 -33.76
N LYS A 193 27.01 -33.03 -33.73
CA LYS A 193 27.18 -32.20 -32.52
C LYS A 193 26.23 -32.59 -31.39
N SER A 194 25.00 -33.00 -31.74
CA SER A 194 24.01 -33.48 -30.76
C SER A 194 24.36 -34.85 -30.16
N LYS A 195 25.03 -35.73 -30.90
CA LYS A 195 25.48 -37.04 -30.38
C LYS A 195 26.62 -36.87 -29.37
N HIS A 196 27.54 -35.94 -29.62
CA HIS A 196 28.65 -35.66 -28.70
C HIS A 196 28.21 -35.03 -27.38
N HIS A 197 27.18 -34.18 -27.38
CA HIS A 197 26.65 -33.61 -26.14
C HIS A 197 26.00 -34.67 -25.26
N LYS A 198 25.24 -35.60 -25.86
CA LYS A 198 24.54 -36.66 -25.11
C LYS A 198 25.48 -37.69 -24.50
N LYS A 199 26.65 -37.93 -25.11
CA LYS A 199 27.68 -38.86 -24.58
C LYS A 199 28.46 -38.29 -23.38
N ARG A 200 28.50 -36.96 -23.22
CA ARG A 200 29.12 -36.27 -22.08
C ARG A 200 28.23 -36.24 -20.85
N GLU A 201 26.92 -36.08 -21.05
CA GLU A 201 25.94 -36.08 -19.94
C GLU A 201 25.82 -37.48 -19.30
N THR A 202 25.90 -38.55 -20.10
CA THR A 202 25.82 -39.92 -19.58
C THR A 202 27.08 -40.39 -18.86
N SER A 203 28.23 -39.71 -19.01
CA SER A 203 29.46 -40.07 -18.26
C SER A 203 29.61 -39.27 -16.96
N SER A 204 28.83 -38.19 -16.76
CA SER A 204 28.85 -37.40 -15.53
C SER A 204 27.91 -37.92 -14.44
N GLU A 205 26.91 -38.74 -14.79
CA GLU A 205 25.94 -39.29 -13.82
C GLU A 205 26.42 -40.58 -13.13
N GLU A 206 27.44 -41.28 -13.65
CA GLU A 206 28.01 -42.47 -12.99
C GLU A 206 29.15 -42.17 -11.98
N SER A 207 29.56 -40.91 -11.80
CA SER A 207 30.67 -40.53 -10.91
C SER A 207 30.23 -39.88 -9.58
N SER A 208 28.92 -39.80 -9.29
CA SER A 208 28.40 -39.09 -8.10
C SER A 208 27.74 -40.02 -7.07
N SER A 209 28.09 -41.31 -7.06
CA SER A 209 27.67 -42.27 -6.03
C SER A 209 28.86 -43.01 -5.43
N ASP A 210 29.75 -42.29 -4.72
CA ASP A 210 30.50 -42.96 -3.66
C ASP A 210 31.05 -41.96 -2.63
N PHE A 211 31.12 -42.44 -1.39
CA PHE A 211 31.76 -41.86 -0.22
C PHE A 211 30.94 -40.92 0.69
N SER A 212 30.24 -41.57 1.61
CA SER A 212 29.72 -41.02 2.86
C SER A 212 30.38 -41.77 4.03
N THR A 213 31.30 -41.12 4.76
CA THR A 213 31.74 -41.44 6.15
C THR A 213 32.42 -40.19 6.72
N ASP A 214 31.83 -39.56 7.74
CA ASP A 214 32.14 -39.72 9.17
C ASP A 214 33.56 -39.25 9.56
N SER A 215 33.61 -38.13 10.29
CA SER A 215 34.67 -37.85 11.29
C SER A 215 34.30 -36.62 12.11
N SER A 216 33.94 -36.89 13.35
CA SER A 216 33.95 -35.94 14.47
C SER A 216 35.38 -35.84 14.99
N GLU A 217 36.02 -34.67 15.02
CA GLU A 217 37.10 -34.40 15.99
C GLU A 217 37.41 -32.90 16.16
N SER A 218 37.21 -32.45 17.41
CA SER A 218 38.06 -31.64 18.30
C SER A 218 38.90 -30.41 17.87
N SER A 219 39.13 -29.61 18.90
CA SER A 219 40.17 -28.59 19.16
C SER A 219 39.91 -27.18 18.59
N GLU A 220 39.48 -26.25 19.46
CA GLU A 220 40.32 -25.39 20.33
C GLU A 220 41.19 -24.41 19.54
N THR A 221 40.99 -23.11 19.77
CA THR A 221 42.05 -22.13 20.10
C THR A 221 41.47 -20.71 20.22
N SER A 222 41.52 -20.20 21.45
CA SER A 222 42.04 -18.89 21.86
C SER A 222 41.68 -17.64 21.05
N PHE A 223 40.95 -16.70 21.69
CA PHE A 223 41.33 -15.29 21.58
C PHE A 223 41.12 -14.54 22.91
N SER A 224 42.13 -13.74 23.20
CA SER A 224 42.49 -13.11 24.46
C SER A 224 41.95 -11.68 24.57
N SER A 225 41.92 -11.22 25.82
CA SER A 225 42.27 -9.87 26.29
C SER A 225 41.19 -8.84 26.61
N ASP A 226 41.39 -8.34 27.84
CA ASP A 226 41.12 -7.03 28.46
C ASP A 226 39.68 -6.63 28.83
#